data_AF-A0A1M3PZ92-F1
#
_entry.id   AF-A0A1M3PZ92-F1
#
_cell.length_a   1.000
_cell.length_b   1.000
_cell.length_c   1.000
_cell.angle_alpha   90.00
_cell.angle_beta   90.00
_cell.angle_gamma   90.00
#
_symmetry.space_group_name_H-M   'P 1'
#
loop_
_entity.id
_entity.type
_entity.pdbx_description
1 polymer ?
#
loop_
_entity_poly.entity_id
_entity_poly.type
_entity_poly.pdbx_seq_one_letter_code
_entity_poly.pdbx_strand_id
1 'polypeptide(L)'
;MSSTKALITRAGRGKTAPVTITPAGLAAIEAMAAEGQDQRTIAKHLGINHQTFNNLRKTRPEVELALERGHAALGDELTHHLLNAARNGNIVAMIYLTKARLGWREGDAPEARPNITINLPDSQTPEAYLRAIRVIEEPGRLPDPESADG
;
A
#
# COMPACT_ATOMS: atom_id res chain seq x y z
N MET A 1 -32.71 -29.69 0.12
CA MET A 1 -31.75 -29.25 1.16
C MET A 1 -30.36 -29.25 0.56
N SER A 2 -29.87 -28.10 0.08
CA SER A 2 -28.55 -28.02 -0.56
C SER A 2 -27.47 -28.10 0.53
N SER A 3 -26.60 -29.11 0.44
CA SER A 3 -25.45 -29.27 1.33
C SER A 3 -24.55 -28.04 1.18
N THR A 4 -24.45 -27.22 2.22
CA THR A 4 -23.54 -26.06 2.26
C THR A 4 -22.11 -26.57 2.16
N LYS A 5 -21.51 -26.48 0.97
CA LYS A 5 -20.08 -26.80 0.78
C LYS A 5 -19.26 -25.89 1.70
N ALA A 6 -18.37 -26.49 2.48
CA ALA A 6 -17.48 -25.74 3.35
C ALA A 6 -16.59 -24.81 2.52
N LEU A 7 -16.52 -23.52 2.87
CA LEU A 7 -15.73 -22.53 2.14
C LEU A 7 -14.23 -22.66 2.43
N ILE A 8 -13.87 -23.15 3.63
CA ILE A 8 -12.49 -23.36 4.07
C ILE A 8 -12.31 -24.76 4.66
N THR A 9 -11.08 -25.26 4.60
CA THR A 9 -10.63 -26.47 5.32
C THR A 9 -9.50 -26.12 6.28
N ARG A 10 -9.39 -26.86 7.39
CA ARG A 10 -8.35 -26.71 8.40
C ARG A 10 -7.62 -28.03 8.60
N ALA A 11 -6.29 -27.99 8.62
CA ALA A 11 -5.45 -29.18 8.77
C ALA A 11 -5.32 -29.72 10.21
N GLY A 12 -6.03 -29.13 11.19
CA GLY A 12 -5.96 -29.53 12.59
C GLY A 12 -7.13 -28.99 13.43
N ARG A 13 -7.22 -29.43 14.69
CA ARG A 13 -8.23 -28.92 15.63
C ARG A 13 -7.77 -27.59 16.22
N GLY A 14 -8.52 -26.52 15.94
CA GLY A 14 -8.33 -25.22 16.58
C GLY A 14 -8.30 -24.04 15.60
N LYS A 15 -8.37 -22.82 16.15
CA LYS A 15 -8.41 -21.58 15.37
C LYS A 15 -7.08 -21.24 14.69
N THR A 16 -5.97 -21.78 15.20
CA THR A 16 -4.60 -21.56 14.71
C THR A 16 -4.16 -22.56 13.64
N ALA A 17 -4.96 -23.59 13.37
CA ALA A 17 -4.62 -24.59 12.36
C ALA A 17 -4.51 -23.95 10.96
N PRO A 18 -3.56 -24.39 10.11
CA PRO A 18 -3.42 -23.91 8.75
C PRO A 18 -4.75 -24.00 7.98
N VAL A 19 -5.13 -22.89 7.35
CA VAL A 19 -6.38 -22.77 6.58
C VAL A 19 -6.07 -22.90 5.09
N THR A 20 -6.89 -23.66 4.38
CA THR A 20 -6.92 -23.73 2.92
C THR A 20 -8.30 -23.28 2.44
N ILE A 21 -8.33 -22.38 1.46
CA ILE A 21 -9.58 -21.98 0.80
C ILE A 21 -9.96 -23.05 -0.20
N THR A 22 -11.21 -23.48 -0.17
CA THR A 22 -11.72 -24.50 -1.11
C THR A 22 -12.15 -23.84 -2.42
N PRO A 23 -12.42 -24.61 -3.49
CA PRO A 23 -12.98 -24.05 -4.72
C PRO A 23 -14.30 -23.29 -4.51
N ALA A 24 -15.15 -23.74 -3.58
CA ALA A 24 -16.37 -23.02 -3.21
C ALA A 24 -16.06 -21.69 -2.49
N GLY A 25 -15.02 -21.67 -1.66
CA GLY A 25 -14.52 -20.44 -1.02
C GLY A 25 -13.95 -19.44 -2.03
N LEU A 26 -13.21 -19.91 -3.04
CA LEU A 26 -12.71 -19.05 -4.12
C LEU A 26 -13.86 -18.41 -4.92
N ALA A 27 -14.88 -19.21 -5.28
CA ALA A 27 -16.07 -18.70 -5.95
C ALA A 27 -16.82 -17.66 -5.08
N ALA A 28 -16.90 -17.89 -3.77
CA ALA A 28 -17.49 -16.93 -2.85
C ALA A 28 -16.69 -15.61 -2.76
N ILE A 29 -15.35 -15.68 -2.73
CA ILE A 29 -14.48 -14.49 -2.75
C ILE A 29 -14.73 -13.67 -4.02
N GLU A 30 -14.71 -14.33 -5.19
CA GLU A 30 -14.91 -13.67 -6.48
C GLU A 30 -16.28 -13.01 -6.55
N ALA A 31 -17.35 -13.70 -6.15
CA ALA A 31 -18.70 -13.17 -6.14
C ALA A 31 -18.85 -11.97 -5.19
N MET A 32 -18.36 -12.07 -3.96
CA MET A 32 -18.45 -10.97 -2.99
C MET A 32 -17.62 -9.75 -3.41
N ALA A 33 -16.48 -9.97 -4.05
CA ALA A 33 -15.66 -8.88 -4.59
C ALA A 33 -16.34 -8.19 -5.78
N ALA A 34 -17.03 -8.96 -6.64
CA ALA A 34 -17.88 -8.40 -7.70
C ALA A 34 -19.05 -7.58 -7.14
N GLU A 35 -19.59 -7.94 -5.98
CA GLU A 35 -20.60 -7.16 -5.25
C GLU A 35 -20.02 -5.94 -4.48
N GLY A 36 -18.72 -5.67 -4.59
CA GLY A 36 -18.07 -4.53 -3.93
C GLY A 36 -17.90 -4.67 -2.42
N GLN A 37 -17.90 -5.89 -1.89
CA GLN A 37 -17.67 -6.12 -0.47
C GLN A 37 -16.21 -5.88 -0.07
N ASP A 38 -16.01 -5.27 1.10
CA ASP A 38 -14.68 -5.10 1.68
C ASP A 38 -14.02 -6.44 2.04
N GLN A 39 -12.69 -6.50 1.95
CA GLN A 39 -11.92 -7.70 2.25
C GLN A 39 -12.12 -8.22 3.69
N ARG A 40 -12.40 -7.34 4.65
CA ARG A 40 -12.71 -7.75 6.03
C ARG A 40 -14.06 -8.45 6.12
N THR A 41 -15.04 -8.01 5.32
CA THR A 41 -16.35 -8.65 5.21
C THR A 41 -16.22 -10.02 4.56
N ILE A 42 -15.44 -10.12 3.48
CA ILE A 42 -15.12 -11.40 2.82
C ILE A 42 -14.43 -12.36 3.80
N ALA A 43 -13.41 -11.91 4.54
CA ALA A 43 -12.72 -12.71 5.54
C ALA A 43 -13.67 -13.21 6.65
N LYS A 44 -14.56 -12.34 7.13
CA LYS A 44 -15.59 -12.70 8.13
C LYS A 44 -16.55 -13.75 7.57
N HIS A 45 -16.97 -13.62 6.31
CA HIS A 45 -17.83 -14.60 5.64
C HIS A 45 -17.15 -15.98 5.51
N LEU A 46 -15.85 -16.01 5.23
CA LEU A 46 -15.05 -17.24 5.20
C LEU A 46 -14.75 -17.81 6.60
N GLY A 47 -15.06 -17.08 7.68
CA GLY A 47 -14.77 -17.51 9.06
C GLY A 47 -13.29 -17.42 9.44
N ILE A 48 -12.54 -16.49 8.84
CA ILE A 48 -11.13 -16.23 9.14
C ILE A 48 -10.89 -14.77 9.53
N ASN A 49 -9.78 -14.51 10.21
CA ASN A 49 -9.33 -13.14 10.47
C ASN A 49 -8.84 -12.51 9.15
N HIS A 50 -9.08 -11.22 8.97
CA HIS A 50 -8.52 -10.39 7.90
C HIS A 50 -6.99 -10.57 7.73
N GLN A 51 -6.23 -10.67 8.82
CA GLN A 51 -4.78 -10.90 8.72
C GLN A 51 -4.46 -12.25 8.08
N THR A 52 -5.24 -13.29 8.40
CA THR A 52 -5.11 -14.61 7.77
C THR A 52 -5.47 -14.55 6.30
N PHE A 53 -6.54 -13.84 5.93
CA PHE A 53 -6.92 -13.63 4.54
C PHE A 53 -5.83 -12.92 3.74
N ASN A 54 -5.23 -11.86 4.26
CA ASN A 54 -4.12 -11.15 3.62
C ASN A 54 -2.88 -12.03 3.46
N ASN A 55 -2.57 -12.87 4.44
CA ASN A 55 -1.46 -13.83 4.31
C ASN A 55 -1.77 -14.88 3.23
N LEU A 56 -3.02 -15.34 3.13
CA LEU A 56 -3.45 -16.29 2.10
C LEU A 56 -3.34 -15.67 0.71
N ARG A 57 -3.80 -14.43 0.51
CA ARG A 57 -3.62 -13.69 -0.76
C ARG A 57 -2.16 -13.63 -1.22
N LYS A 58 -1.23 -13.35 -0.29
CA LYS A 58 0.21 -13.26 -0.59
C LYS A 58 0.87 -14.60 -0.89
N THR A 59 0.39 -15.67 -0.26
CA THR A 59 1.02 -17.01 -0.34
C THR A 59 0.38 -17.91 -1.37
N ARG A 60 -0.86 -17.61 -1.77
CA ARG A 60 -1.68 -18.44 -2.65
C ARG A 60 -2.25 -17.61 -3.78
N PRO A 61 -1.68 -17.69 -5.00
CA PRO A 61 -2.07 -16.84 -6.11
C PRO A 61 -3.53 -17.03 -6.51
N GLU A 62 -4.11 -18.21 -6.32
CA GLU A 62 -5.51 -18.48 -6.64
C GLU A 62 -6.49 -17.62 -5.83
N VAL A 63 -6.12 -17.23 -4.61
CA VAL A 63 -6.94 -16.36 -3.75
C VAL A 63 -6.90 -14.93 -4.25
N GLU A 64 -5.72 -14.44 -4.64
CA GLU A 64 -5.58 -13.10 -5.22
C GLU A 64 -6.29 -13.00 -6.56
N LEU A 65 -6.11 -13.99 -7.44
CA LEU A 65 -6.76 -14.03 -8.75
C LEU A 65 -8.29 -14.03 -8.65
N ALA A 66 -8.87 -14.75 -7.68
CA ALA A 66 -10.31 -14.71 -7.45
C ALA A 66 -10.78 -13.31 -7.04
N LEU A 67 -10.02 -12.62 -6.18
CA LEU A 67 -10.33 -11.26 -5.75
C LEU A 67 -10.21 -10.26 -6.91
N GLU A 68 -9.13 -10.35 -7.70
CA GLU A 68 -8.89 -9.50 -8.86
C GLU A 68 -9.97 -9.66 -9.93
N ARG A 69 -10.42 -10.90 -10.20
CA ARG A 69 -11.54 -11.17 -11.13
C ARG A 69 -12.83 -10.52 -10.67
N GLY A 70 -13.15 -10.62 -9.39
CA GLY A 70 -14.33 -9.96 -8.82
C GLY A 70 -14.24 -8.43 -8.94
N HIS A 71 -13.10 -7.85 -8.58
CA HIS A 71 -12.89 -6.40 -8.74
C HIS A 71 -12.94 -5.94 -10.20
N ALA A 72 -12.43 -6.75 -11.14
CA ALA A 72 -12.55 -6.45 -12.56
C ALA A 72 -14.01 -6.41 -13.01
N ALA A 73 -14.82 -7.39 -12.60
CA ALA A 73 -16.25 -7.43 -12.89
C ALA A 73 -17.00 -6.20 -12.32
N LEU A 74 -16.72 -5.83 -11.06
CA LEU A 74 -17.26 -4.62 -10.45
C LEU A 74 -16.82 -3.35 -11.21
N GLY A 75 -15.54 -3.28 -11.57
CA GLY A 75 -14.98 -2.16 -12.31
C GLY A 75 -15.65 -1.97 -13.67
N ASP A 76 -15.91 -3.07 -14.37
CA ASP A 76 -16.65 -3.07 -15.63
C ASP A 76 -18.09 -2.61 -15.42
N GLU A 77 -18.81 -3.16 -14.44
CA GLU A 77 -20.19 -2.76 -14.12
C GLU A 77 -20.30 -1.25 -13.85
N LEU A 78 -19.48 -0.72 -12.93
CA LEU A 78 -19.48 0.70 -12.60
C LEU A 78 -19.10 1.58 -13.81
N THR A 79 -18.16 1.10 -14.65
CA THR A 79 -17.81 1.80 -15.90
C THR A 79 -19.00 1.87 -16.84
N HIS A 80 -19.76 0.77 -17.00
CA HIS A 80 -20.97 0.77 -17.84
C HIS A 80 -22.04 1.71 -17.30
N HIS A 81 -22.26 1.74 -15.99
CA HIS A 81 -23.19 2.68 -15.36
C HIS A 81 -22.79 4.14 -15.61
N LEU A 82 -21.51 4.48 -15.41
CA LEU A 82 -20.99 5.81 -15.72
C LEU A 82 -21.15 6.16 -17.20
N LEU A 83 -20.87 5.22 -18.10
CA LEU A 83 -20.99 5.43 -19.54
C LEU A 83 -22.44 5.70 -19.95
N ASN A 84 -23.39 4.96 -19.38
CA ASN A 84 -24.81 5.19 -19.62
C ASN A 84 -25.26 6.55 -19.06
N ALA A 85 -24.82 6.93 -17.86
CA ALA A 85 -25.10 8.25 -17.31
C ALA A 85 -24.51 9.37 -18.18
N ALA A 86 -23.28 9.20 -18.66
CA ALA A 86 -22.63 10.14 -19.58
C ALA A 86 -23.43 10.27 -20.89
N ARG A 87 -23.86 9.16 -21.51
CA ARG A 87 -24.70 9.18 -22.71
C ARG A 87 -26.03 9.90 -22.50
N ASN A 88 -26.57 9.88 -21.28
CA ASN A 88 -27.79 10.59 -20.88
C ASN A 88 -27.55 12.06 -20.48
N GLY A 89 -26.37 12.61 -20.74
CA GLY A 89 -26.08 14.03 -20.51
C GLY A 89 -25.46 14.37 -19.17
N ASN A 90 -25.07 13.37 -18.35
CA ASN A 90 -24.38 13.64 -17.09
C ASN A 90 -22.94 14.13 -17.36
N ILE A 91 -22.74 15.44 -17.29
CA ILE A 91 -21.46 16.11 -17.54
C ILE A 91 -20.36 15.61 -16.60
N VAL A 92 -20.68 15.35 -15.32
CA VAL A 92 -19.70 14.86 -14.34
C VAL A 92 -19.20 13.46 -14.73
N ALA A 93 -20.11 12.57 -15.15
CA ALA A 93 -19.74 11.25 -15.65
C ALA A 93 -18.89 11.34 -16.93
N MET A 94 -19.22 12.26 -17.84
CA MET A 94 -18.39 12.52 -19.04
C MET A 94 -16.98 12.97 -18.65
N ILE A 95 -16.85 13.99 -17.80
CA ILE A 95 -15.55 14.50 -17.34
C ILE A 95 -14.75 13.40 -16.64
N TYR A 96 -15.39 12.62 -15.78
CA TYR A 96 -14.72 11.54 -15.08
C TYR A 96 -14.19 10.48 -16.06
N LEU A 97 -15.01 10.03 -17.01
CA LEU A 97 -14.61 9.02 -17.98
C LEU A 97 -13.51 9.52 -18.94
N THR A 98 -13.55 10.77 -19.38
CA THR A 98 -12.48 11.33 -20.23
C THR A 98 -11.16 11.42 -19.47
N LYS A 99 -11.19 11.81 -18.18
CA LYS A 99 -10.00 11.80 -17.32
C LYS A 99 -9.49 10.37 -17.08
N ALA A 100 -10.37 9.48 -16.62
CA ALA A 100 -10.00 8.13 -16.17
C ALA A 100 -9.63 7.16 -17.31
N ARG A 101 -10.24 7.28 -18.50
CA ARG A 101 -10.04 6.34 -19.62
C ARG A 101 -9.32 6.94 -20.82
N LEU A 102 -9.44 8.24 -21.06
CA LEU A 102 -8.85 8.91 -22.24
C LEU A 102 -7.62 9.77 -21.87
N GLY A 103 -7.25 9.81 -20.59
CA GLY A 103 -6.04 10.50 -20.13
C GLY A 103 -6.15 12.02 -20.15
N TRP A 104 -7.37 12.59 -20.15
CA TRP A 104 -7.54 14.04 -20.04
C TRP A 104 -6.97 14.55 -18.71
N ARG A 105 -6.15 15.59 -18.79
CA ARG A 105 -5.56 16.28 -17.63
C ARG A 105 -5.89 17.76 -17.73
N GLU A 106 -6.19 18.38 -16.60
CA GLU A 106 -6.40 19.83 -16.49
C GLU A 106 -5.06 20.50 -16.19
N GLY A 107 -4.29 20.78 -17.25
CA GLY A 107 -2.99 21.45 -17.15
C GLY A 107 -1.91 20.63 -16.43
N ASP A 108 -0.65 20.97 -16.69
CA ASP A 108 0.41 20.60 -15.78
C ASP A 108 0.41 21.62 -14.64
N ALA A 109 0.41 21.14 -13.39
CA ALA A 109 0.76 22.02 -12.28
C ALA A 109 2.13 22.64 -12.62
N PRO A 110 2.33 23.96 -12.47
CA PRO A 110 3.64 24.56 -12.72
C PRO A 110 4.67 23.75 -11.94
N GLU A 111 5.74 23.31 -12.62
CA GLU A 111 6.82 22.57 -11.98
C GLU A 111 7.15 23.26 -10.67
N ALA A 112 6.88 22.59 -9.56
CA ALA A 112 7.32 23.04 -8.25
C ALA A 112 8.84 22.91 -8.27
N ARG A 113 9.53 23.92 -8.81
CA ARG A 113 10.98 24.02 -8.75
C ARG A 113 11.30 24.23 -7.28
N PRO A 114 11.82 23.22 -6.55
CA PRO A 114 12.21 23.46 -5.18
C PRO A 114 13.29 24.54 -5.23
N ASN A 115 13.04 25.68 -4.58
CA ASN A 115 14.05 26.72 -4.42
C ASN A 115 15.09 26.21 -3.41
N ILE A 116 16.04 25.40 -3.87
CA ILE A 116 17.12 24.88 -3.04
C ILE A 116 18.17 25.98 -2.91
N THR A 117 18.16 26.68 -1.78
CA THR A 117 19.25 27.59 -1.40
C THR A 117 20.35 26.77 -0.72
N ILE A 118 21.44 26.51 -1.43
CA ILE A 118 22.63 25.87 -0.85
C ILE A 118 23.52 26.97 -0.27
N ASN A 119 23.49 27.14 1.05
CA ASN A 119 24.44 28.00 1.76
C ASN A 119 25.76 27.24 1.90
N LEU A 120 26.73 27.53 1.04
CA LEU A 120 28.09 27.02 1.22
C LEU A 120 28.79 27.88 2.29
N PRO A 121 29.42 27.28 3.33
CA PRO A 121 30.23 28.05 4.26
C PRO A 121 31.44 28.67 3.54
N ASP A 122 31.90 29.82 4.03
CA ASP A 122 33.11 30.47 3.52
C ASP A 122 34.28 29.48 3.50
N SER A 123 35.15 29.58 2.49
CA SER A 123 36.32 28.70 2.37
C SER A 123 37.18 28.83 3.63
N GLN A 124 37.08 27.86 4.52
CA GLN A 124 37.98 27.78 5.66
C GLN A 124 39.38 27.44 5.15
N THR A 125 40.40 28.05 5.75
CA THR A 125 41.77 27.61 5.52
C THR A 125 41.91 26.16 6.00
N PRO A 126 42.76 25.33 5.37
CA PRO A 126 42.94 23.93 5.78
C PRO A 126 43.24 23.76 7.28
N GLU A 127 43.95 24.72 7.89
CA GLU A 127 44.27 24.73 9.32
C GLU A 127 43.04 24.92 10.22
N ALA A 128 42.10 25.78 9.84
CA ALA A 128 40.87 26.02 10.59
C ALA A 128 39.96 24.78 10.57
N TYR A 129 39.90 24.07 9.43
CA TYR A 129 39.17 22.82 9.29
C TYR A 129 39.78 21.70 10.17
N LEU A 130 41.11 21.59 10.18
CA LEU A 130 41.83 20.59 10.98
C LEU A 130 41.70 20.81 12.50
N ARG A 131 41.55 22.06 12.96
CA ARG A 131 41.26 22.36 14.38
C ARG A 131 39.86 21.89 14.81
N ALA A 132 38.86 22.02 13.93
CA ALA A 132 37.49 21.64 14.26
C ALA A 132 37.31 20.11 14.38
N ILE A 133 38.10 19.33 13.65
CA ILE A 133 38.03 17.85 13.68
C ILE A 133 38.64 17.26 14.96
N ARG A 134 39.64 17.91 15.57
CA ARG A 134 40.33 17.38 16.76
C ARG A 134 39.53 17.44 18.08
N VAL A 135 38.31 17.99 18.08
CA VAL A 135 37.52 18.20 19.32
C VAL A 135 36.50 17.07 19.58
N ILE A 136 36.37 16.07 18.69
CA ILE A 136 35.35 15.01 18.83
C ILE A 136 35.96 13.60 19.03
N GLU A 137 37.24 13.49 19.39
CA GLU A 137 37.84 12.21 19.80
C GLU A 137 38.30 12.28 21.27
N GLU A 138 37.33 12.12 22.17
CA GLU A 138 37.31 11.13 23.28
C GLU A 138 36.39 11.61 24.43
N PRO A 139 35.28 10.90 24.72
CA PRO A 139 34.55 11.11 25.96
C PRO A 139 35.33 10.47 27.11
N GLY A 140 35.86 11.29 28.02
CA GLY A 140 36.13 10.83 29.40
C GLY A 140 37.58 10.74 29.88
N ARG A 141 38.53 11.52 29.35
CA ARG A 141 39.83 11.69 30.01
C ARG A 141 40.21 13.16 30.20
N LEU A 142 40.23 13.60 31.45
CA LEU A 142 40.83 14.88 31.84
C LEU A 142 42.36 14.72 31.79
N PRO A 143 43.10 15.63 31.14
CA PRO A 143 44.56 15.65 31.21
C PRO A 143 45.03 16.13 32.59
N ASP A 144 46.04 15.46 33.14
CA ASP A 144 46.58 15.67 34.50
C ASP A 144 47.24 17.05 34.67
N PRO A 145 47.17 17.65 35.87
CA PRO A 145 47.62 19.03 36.12
C PRO A 145 49.11 19.09 36.48
N GLU A 146 50.02 18.71 35.59
CA GLU A 146 51.45 18.99 35.80
C GLU A 146 52.27 18.98 34.52
N SER A 147 52.34 20.13 33.84
CA SER A 147 53.49 20.60 33.05
C SER A 147 53.20 21.99 32.50
N ALA A 148 52.89 22.91 33.41
CA ALA A 148 53.19 24.32 33.21
C ALA A 148 54.41 24.59 34.08
N ASP A 149 55.61 24.56 33.48
CA ASP A 149 56.79 25.32 33.86
C ASP A 149 57.96 24.96 32.91
N GLY A 150 58.38 25.95 32.10
CA GLY A 150 59.50 25.86 31.16
C GLY A 150 59.30 26.67 29.89
#